data_AF-A0ABD3TW02-F1
#
_entry.id   AF-A0ABD3TW02-F1
#
_cell.length_a   1.000
_cell.length_b   1.000
_cell.length_c   1.000
_cell.angle_alpha   90.00
_cell.angle_beta   90.00
_cell.angle_gamma   90.00
#
_symmetry.space_group_name_H-M   'P 1'
#
loop_
_entity.id
_entity.type
_entity.pdbx_description
1 polymer ?
#
loop_
_entity_poly.entity_id
_entity_poly.type
_entity_poly.pdbx_seq_one_letter_code
_entity_poly.pdbx_strand_id
1 'polypeptide(L)'
;MAYFNWISGFQKLFASKFKFHGGRKISIFTRRHKFCIVNVGAMAAAVAVVQEKPKLQMPDPSKLSTEYLIKSASMATVDSASALLTQTTVAFVQAEKEYAQALFALAVLIEYRLKILGDETEESRIWSLIIEARALVSQAKLKKDNLELLMSIVKNLMTSAAEAAYLSGAEYAGISAGERLHSAERHVAAMSESEAARAKLQEIEVRSIDVETKHAENKERQKKKKENDSEHAGSDSKTVHSESEKGT
;
A
#
# COMPACT_ATOMS: atom_id res chain seq x y z
N MET A 1 4.40 26.78 -6.82
CA MET A 1 3.74 26.77 -5.48
C MET A 1 2.83 25.56 -5.23
N ALA A 2 2.41 24.77 -6.23
CA ALA A 2 1.56 23.58 -6.01
C ALA A 2 2.25 22.41 -5.27
N TYR A 3 3.58 22.29 -5.36
CA TYR A 3 4.35 21.19 -4.75
C TYR A 3 4.46 21.26 -3.21
N PHE A 4 4.44 22.48 -2.62
CA PHE A 4 4.58 22.69 -1.18
C PHE A 4 3.30 22.34 -0.39
N ASN A 5 2.13 22.56 -0.99
CA ASN A 5 0.84 22.12 -0.43
C ASN A 5 0.66 20.60 -0.48
N TRP A 6 1.34 19.91 -1.40
CA TRP A 6 1.30 18.45 -1.48
C TRP A 6 2.25 17.78 -0.48
N ILE A 7 3.46 18.32 -0.25
CA ILE A 7 4.39 17.82 0.78
C ILE A 7 3.76 17.93 2.18
N SER A 8 3.07 19.04 2.49
CA SER A 8 2.34 19.20 3.75
C SER A 8 1.10 18.29 3.84
N GLY A 9 0.43 18.01 2.72
CA GLY A 9 -0.63 17.01 2.62
C GLY A 9 -0.12 15.58 2.86
N PHE A 10 1.03 15.22 2.28
CA PHE A 10 1.70 13.95 2.49
C PHE A 10 2.17 13.82 3.94
N GLN A 11 2.80 14.85 4.51
CA GLN A 11 3.24 14.88 5.91
C GLN A 11 2.05 14.78 6.89
N LYS A 12 0.88 15.34 6.56
CA LYS A 12 -0.36 15.18 7.34
C LYS A 12 -0.96 13.77 7.21
N LEU A 13 -0.97 13.18 6.01
CA LEU A 13 -1.37 11.78 5.80
C LEU A 13 -0.43 10.82 6.52
N PHE A 14 0.86 11.17 6.57
CA PHE A 14 1.92 10.45 7.26
C PHE A 14 1.77 10.52 8.79
N ALA A 15 1.63 11.74 9.34
CA ALA A 15 1.43 11.97 10.77
C ALA A 15 0.08 11.44 11.28
N SER A 16 -0.95 11.41 10.43
CA SER A 16 -2.27 10.87 10.80
C SER A 16 -2.28 9.33 10.86
N LYS A 17 -1.44 8.64 10.07
CA LYS A 17 -1.34 7.16 10.11
C LYS A 17 -0.30 6.67 11.12
N PHE A 18 0.71 7.46 11.44
CA PHE A 18 1.77 7.09 12.39
C PHE A 18 2.06 8.20 13.41
N LYS A 19 1.52 8.03 14.62
CA LYS A 19 1.83 8.85 15.79
C LYS A 19 3.17 8.37 16.38
N PHE A 20 4.27 9.02 16.01
CA PHE A 20 5.56 8.81 16.65
C PHE A 20 5.51 9.37 18.08
N HIS A 21 5.71 8.52 19.10
CA HIS A 21 6.05 8.94 20.46
C HIS A 21 7.44 8.39 20.78
N GLY A 22 8.40 9.30 20.93
CA GLY A 22 9.71 8.97 21.45
C GLY A 22 9.62 8.53 22.92
N GLY A 23 10.31 7.44 23.24
CA GLY A 23 10.78 7.11 24.58
C GLY A 23 9.73 6.73 25.63
N ARG A 24 9.34 5.45 25.67
CA ARG A 24 9.35 4.60 26.88
C ARG A 24 8.74 3.21 26.64
N LYS A 25 9.46 2.21 27.15
CA LYS A 25 9.10 0.82 27.53
C LYS A 25 7.99 0.11 26.75
N ILE A 26 8.42 -1.00 26.16
CA ILE A 26 7.62 -2.14 25.68
C ILE A 26 6.58 -2.52 26.75
N SER A 27 5.30 -2.30 26.43
CA SER A 27 4.17 -2.96 27.06
C SER A 27 3.18 -3.32 25.96
N ILE A 28 3.00 -4.63 25.81
CA ILE A 28 2.01 -5.32 24.99
C ILE A 28 0.61 -4.82 25.35
N PHE A 29 0.04 -3.94 24.51
CA PHE A 29 -1.32 -3.43 24.66
C PHE A 29 -2.23 -4.04 23.60
N THR A 30 -2.96 -5.06 24.01
CA THR A 30 -4.07 -5.70 23.29
C THR A 30 -5.12 -4.64 22.91
N ARG A 31 -5.18 -4.26 21.64
CA ARG A 31 -6.21 -3.36 21.11
C ARG A 31 -7.39 -4.17 20.58
N ARG A 32 -8.39 -4.39 21.45
CA ARG A 32 -9.72 -4.88 21.06
C ARG A 32 -10.31 -3.92 20.04
N HIS A 33 -10.52 -4.38 18.81
CA HIS A 33 -11.40 -3.70 17.86
C HIS A 33 -12.82 -3.73 18.45
N LYS A 34 -13.31 -2.56 18.84
CA LYS A 34 -14.75 -2.33 19.07
C LYS A 34 -15.41 -2.38 17.69
N PHE A 35 -16.10 -3.49 17.43
CA PHE A 35 -17.11 -3.56 16.38
C PHE A 35 -18.25 -2.61 16.80
N CYS A 36 -18.38 -1.48 16.11
CA CYS A 36 -19.59 -0.69 16.16
C CYS A 36 -20.67 -1.44 15.38
N ILE A 37 -21.55 -2.12 16.10
CA ILE A 37 -22.86 -2.53 15.59
C ILE A 37 -23.63 -1.22 15.38
N VAL A 38 -23.86 -0.85 14.13
CA VAL A 38 -24.84 0.17 13.77
C VAL A 38 -26.21 -0.47 13.98
N ASN A 39 -26.75 -0.34 15.19
CA ASN A 39 -28.16 -0.63 15.43
C ASN A 39 -28.97 0.56 14.94
N VAL A 40 -29.76 0.30 13.90
CA VAL A 40 -30.84 1.16 13.42
C VAL A 40 -31.80 1.44 14.58
N GLY A 41 -32.18 2.70 14.71
CA GLY A 41 -32.82 3.28 15.88
C GLY A 41 -34.08 2.56 16.34
N ALA A 42 -34.12 2.28 17.65
CA ALA A 42 -35.34 2.05 18.38
C ALA A 42 -36.05 3.39 18.59
N MET A 43 -37.09 3.66 17.78
CA MET A 43 -38.14 4.59 18.16
C MET A 43 -39.28 3.76 18.74
N ALA A 44 -39.40 3.81 20.06
CA ALA A 44 -40.48 3.18 20.80
C ALA A 44 -41.81 3.89 20.49
N ALA A 45 -42.69 3.21 19.76
CA ALA A 45 -44.13 3.40 19.86
C ALA A 45 -44.69 2.09 20.44
N ALA A 46 -45.14 2.16 21.69
CA ALA A 46 -45.80 1.07 22.38
C ALA A 46 -47.15 0.80 21.70
N VAL A 47 -47.21 -0.23 20.86
CA VAL A 47 -48.46 -0.92 20.52
C VAL A 47 -48.41 -2.25 21.24
N ALA A 48 -49.31 -2.41 22.21
CA ALA A 48 -49.51 -3.64 22.94
C ALA A 48 -50.00 -4.73 21.97
N VAL A 49 -49.06 -5.51 21.43
CA VAL A 49 -49.41 -6.78 20.78
C VAL A 49 -49.51 -7.81 21.90
N VAL A 50 -50.75 -8.22 22.14
CA VAL A 50 -51.14 -9.37 22.96
C VAL A 50 -50.16 -10.52 22.70
N GLN A 51 -49.47 -10.94 23.75
CA GLN A 51 -48.63 -12.12 23.78
C GLN A 51 -49.54 -13.36 23.62
N GLU A 52 -49.83 -13.73 22.38
CA GLU A 52 -50.12 -15.12 22.10
C GLU A 52 -48.82 -15.89 22.26
N LYS A 53 -48.79 -16.78 23.27
CA LYS A 53 -47.73 -17.78 23.43
C LYS A 53 -47.51 -18.42 22.05
N PRO A 54 -46.30 -18.35 21.45
CA PRO A 54 -46.07 -19.07 20.21
C PRO A 54 -46.28 -20.55 20.56
N LYS A 55 -47.32 -21.16 19.97
CA LYS A 55 -47.48 -22.61 20.03
C LYS A 55 -46.16 -23.18 19.55
N LEU A 56 -45.46 -23.89 20.44
CA LEU A 56 -44.32 -24.72 20.07
C LEU A 56 -44.86 -25.79 19.10
N GLN A 57 -44.93 -25.44 17.82
CA GLN A 57 -45.10 -26.41 16.76
C GLN A 57 -43.88 -27.31 16.83
N MET A 58 -44.12 -28.61 17.01
CA MET A 58 -43.05 -29.59 16.89
C MET A 58 -42.35 -29.33 15.55
N PRO A 59 -41.01 -29.19 15.51
CA PRO A 59 -40.31 -28.98 14.26
C PRO A 59 -40.72 -30.08 13.28
N ASP A 60 -41.19 -29.67 12.10
CA ASP A 60 -41.60 -30.56 11.02
C ASP A 60 -40.54 -31.68 10.85
N PRO A 61 -40.92 -32.98 10.89
CA PRO A 61 -39.96 -34.09 10.81
C PRO A 61 -39.07 -34.01 9.56
N SER A 62 -39.53 -33.34 8.51
CA SER A 62 -38.79 -33.08 7.27
C SER A 62 -37.56 -32.17 7.49
N LYS A 63 -37.63 -31.23 8.45
CA LYS A 63 -36.55 -30.29 8.81
C LYS A 63 -35.49 -30.89 9.74
N LEU A 64 -35.75 -32.09 10.28
CA LEU A 64 -34.80 -32.87 11.08
C LEU A 64 -34.11 -33.96 10.24
N SER A 65 -34.43 -34.06 8.95
CA SER A 65 -33.72 -34.98 8.06
C SER A 65 -32.24 -34.58 7.93
N THR A 66 -31.36 -35.58 7.90
CA THR A 66 -29.92 -35.38 7.70
C THR A 66 -29.64 -34.62 6.41
N GLU A 67 -30.41 -34.86 5.35
CA GLU A 67 -30.31 -34.13 4.08
C GLU A 67 -30.58 -32.64 4.24
N TYR A 68 -31.64 -32.26 4.98
CA TYR A 68 -31.95 -30.85 5.25
C TYR A 68 -30.82 -30.18 6.05
N LEU A 69 -30.26 -30.87 7.04
CA LEU A 69 -29.14 -30.35 7.83
C LEU A 69 -27.89 -30.13 6.96
N ILE A 70 -27.53 -31.10 6.12
CA ILE A 70 -26.40 -30.99 5.18
C ILE A 70 -26.63 -29.82 4.22
N LYS A 71 -27.83 -29.73 3.61
CA LYS A 71 -28.20 -28.62 2.72
C LYS A 71 -28.05 -27.26 3.41
N SER A 72 -28.55 -27.13 4.63
CA SER A 72 -28.46 -25.88 5.40
C SER A 72 -27.02 -25.51 5.76
N ALA A 73 -26.18 -26.50 6.13
CA ALA A 73 -24.78 -26.30 6.43
C ALA A 73 -23.99 -25.87 5.18
N SER A 74 -24.25 -26.48 4.03
CA SER A 74 -23.66 -26.07 2.75
C SER A 74 -24.04 -24.65 2.36
N MET A 75 -25.31 -24.27 2.53
CA MET A 75 -25.76 -22.88 2.29
C MET A 75 -25.04 -21.89 3.20
N ALA A 76 -24.94 -22.19 4.51
CA ALA A 76 -24.22 -21.34 5.46
C ALA A 76 -22.72 -21.22 5.11
N THR A 77 -22.12 -22.29 4.57
CA THR A 77 -20.73 -22.29 4.07
C THR A 77 -20.57 -21.37 2.86
N VAL A 78 -21.49 -21.43 1.89
CA VAL A 78 -21.50 -20.53 0.72
C VAL A 78 -21.64 -19.07 1.13
N ASP A 79 -22.53 -18.76 2.08
CA ASP A 79 -22.71 -17.39 2.54
C ASP A 79 -21.46 -16.85 3.26
N SER A 80 -20.85 -17.68 4.11
CA SER A 80 -19.60 -17.34 4.80
C SER A 80 -18.44 -17.13 3.81
N ALA A 81 -18.30 -18.02 2.82
CA ALA A 81 -17.31 -17.89 1.76
C ALA A 81 -17.55 -16.64 0.91
N SER A 82 -18.80 -16.33 0.58
CA SER A 82 -19.19 -15.11 -0.14
C SER A 82 -18.83 -13.83 0.61
N ALA A 83 -19.07 -13.81 1.93
CA ALA A 83 -18.71 -12.68 2.79
C ALA A 83 -17.19 -12.50 2.83
N LEU A 84 -16.44 -13.60 2.98
CA LEU A 84 -14.98 -13.56 2.95
C LEU A 84 -14.44 -13.08 1.60
N LEU A 85 -14.98 -13.57 0.48
CA LEU A 85 -14.63 -13.14 -0.88
C LEU A 85 -14.84 -11.63 -1.05
N THR A 86 -16.01 -11.13 -0.63
CA THR A 86 -16.34 -9.71 -0.74
C THR A 86 -15.35 -8.86 0.05
N GLN A 87 -15.08 -9.23 1.30
CA GLN A 87 -14.16 -8.48 2.15
C GLN A 87 -12.72 -8.55 1.66
N THR A 88 -12.25 -9.71 1.21
CA THR A 88 -10.92 -9.86 0.63
C THR A 88 -10.79 -9.05 -0.65
N THR A 89 -11.83 -8.98 -1.50
CA THR A 89 -11.82 -8.19 -2.74
C THR A 89 -11.69 -6.71 -2.44
N VAL A 90 -12.49 -6.20 -1.49
CA VAL A 90 -12.41 -4.79 -1.06
C VAL A 90 -11.03 -4.48 -0.46
N ALA A 91 -10.52 -5.36 0.40
CA ALA A 91 -9.21 -5.18 1.03
C ALA A 91 -8.08 -5.20 -0.01
N PHE A 92 -8.15 -6.09 -0.99
CA PHE A 92 -7.17 -6.22 -2.08
C PHE A 92 -7.15 -4.94 -2.94
N VAL A 93 -8.31 -4.48 -3.41
CA VAL A 93 -8.42 -3.24 -4.20
C VAL A 93 -7.88 -2.04 -3.42
N GLN A 94 -8.15 -1.96 -2.11
CA GLN A 94 -7.62 -0.89 -1.28
C GLN A 94 -6.10 -0.98 -1.12
N ALA A 95 -5.54 -2.16 -0.91
CA ALA A 95 -4.09 -2.35 -0.80
C ALA A 95 -3.37 -2.00 -2.10
N GLU A 96 -3.97 -2.31 -3.24
CA GLU A 96 -3.45 -1.95 -4.55
C GLU A 96 -3.44 -0.44 -4.79
N LYS A 97 -4.51 0.26 -4.40
CA LYS A 97 -4.55 1.73 -4.42
C LYS A 97 -3.48 2.34 -3.51
N GLU A 98 -3.32 1.81 -2.29
CA GLU A 98 -2.27 2.26 -1.35
C GLU A 98 -0.87 2.06 -1.94
N TYR A 99 -0.64 0.92 -2.61
CA TYR A 99 0.62 0.62 -3.29
C TYR A 99 0.87 1.59 -4.45
N ALA A 100 -0.11 1.82 -5.33
CA ALA A 100 0.01 2.77 -6.44
C ALA A 100 0.31 4.21 -5.96
N GLN A 101 -0.33 4.65 -4.87
CA GLN A 101 -0.07 5.95 -4.26
C GLN A 101 1.36 6.05 -3.71
N ALA A 102 1.86 5.00 -3.04
CA ALA A 102 3.23 4.97 -2.54
C ALA A 102 4.26 5.01 -3.68
N LEU A 103 4.01 4.30 -4.78
CA LEU A 103 4.85 4.34 -5.98
C LEU A 103 4.87 5.74 -6.61
N PHE A 104 3.70 6.38 -6.76
CA PHE A 104 3.61 7.74 -7.30
C PHE A 104 4.36 8.74 -6.41
N ALA A 105 4.23 8.62 -5.09
CA ALA A 105 4.95 9.49 -4.17
C ALA A 105 6.47 9.32 -4.28
N LEU A 106 6.95 8.09 -4.39
CA LEU A 106 8.36 7.81 -4.61
C LEU A 106 8.85 8.40 -5.95
N ALA A 107 8.08 8.24 -7.03
CA ALA A 107 8.39 8.81 -8.34
C ALA A 107 8.57 10.34 -8.27
N VAL A 108 7.62 11.04 -7.64
CA VAL A 108 7.67 12.50 -7.49
C VAL A 108 8.89 12.94 -6.67
N LEU A 109 9.23 12.23 -5.60
CA LEU A 109 10.40 12.54 -4.77
C LEU A 109 11.71 12.36 -5.55
N ILE A 110 11.81 11.30 -6.36
CA ILE A 110 12.96 11.05 -7.22
C ILE A 110 13.08 12.17 -8.28
N GLU A 111 11.99 12.51 -8.97
CA GLU A 111 11.99 13.62 -9.94
C GLU A 111 12.32 14.96 -9.29
N TYR A 112 11.86 15.21 -8.06
CA TYR A 112 12.18 16.43 -7.33
C TYR A 112 13.66 16.46 -6.96
N ARG A 113 14.21 15.35 -6.46
CA ARG A 113 15.64 15.22 -6.21
C ARG A 113 16.43 15.62 -7.46
N LEU A 114 16.06 15.10 -8.63
CA LEU A 114 16.73 15.41 -9.90
C LEU A 114 16.78 16.91 -10.26
N LYS A 115 15.87 17.73 -9.73
CA LYS A 115 15.82 19.18 -9.99
C LYS A 115 16.68 20.01 -9.03
N ILE A 116 17.01 19.46 -7.85
CA ILE A 116 17.74 20.17 -6.79
C ILE A 116 19.21 19.72 -6.70
N LEU A 117 19.73 18.99 -7.69
CA LEU A 117 21.14 18.56 -7.72
C LEU A 117 22.05 19.79 -7.57
N GLY A 118 22.81 19.84 -6.48
CA GLY A 118 23.75 20.93 -6.17
C GLY A 118 23.49 21.64 -4.84
N ASP A 119 22.30 21.50 -4.24
CA ASP A 119 22.02 21.98 -2.87
C ASP A 119 22.15 20.83 -1.87
N GLU A 120 23.27 20.76 -1.16
CA GLU A 120 23.56 19.67 -0.21
C GLU A 120 22.56 19.56 0.95
N THR A 121 21.98 20.69 1.36
CA THR A 121 21.07 20.73 2.52
C THR A 121 19.69 20.17 2.17
N GLU A 122 19.14 20.60 1.05
CA GLU A 122 17.85 20.12 0.55
C GLU A 122 17.98 18.70 -0.02
N GLU A 123 19.10 18.36 -0.66
CA GLU A 123 19.34 16.99 -1.16
C GLU A 123 19.34 15.97 -0.01
N SER A 124 19.99 16.26 1.12
CA SER A 124 20.01 15.38 2.30
C SER A 124 18.62 15.16 2.91
N ARG A 125 17.78 16.21 2.93
CA ARG A 125 16.39 16.12 3.42
C ARG A 125 15.53 15.25 2.50
N ILE A 126 15.59 15.50 1.20
CA ILE A 126 14.83 14.72 0.20
C ILE A 126 15.30 13.27 0.17
N TRP A 127 16.60 13.02 0.31
CA TRP A 127 17.13 11.66 0.37
C TRP A 127 16.53 10.86 1.54
N SER A 128 16.41 11.48 2.71
CA SER A 128 15.78 10.87 3.88
C SER A 128 14.30 10.52 3.62
N LEU A 129 13.56 11.42 2.96
CA LEU A 129 12.18 11.17 2.54
C LEU A 129 12.06 10.07 1.49
N ILE A 130 13.03 9.95 0.57
CA ILE A 130 13.07 8.86 -0.41
C ILE A 130 13.27 7.50 0.28
N ILE A 131 14.15 7.41 1.27
CA ILE A 131 14.36 6.18 2.04
C ILE A 131 13.06 5.77 2.74
N GLU A 132 12.39 6.72 3.38
CA GLU A 132 11.11 6.47 4.03
C GLU A 132 10.03 6.04 3.03
N ALA A 133 9.92 6.73 1.89
CA ALA A 133 8.98 6.36 0.82
C ALA A 133 9.24 4.95 0.29
N ARG A 134 10.50 4.53 0.13
CA ARG A 134 10.85 3.15 -0.26
C ARG A 134 10.44 2.11 0.78
N ALA A 135 10.56 2.44 2.06
CA ALA A 135 10.09 1.57 3.14
C ALA A 135 8.55 1.40 3.08
N LEU A 136 7.81 2.47 2.80
CA LEU A 136 6.35 2.41 2.61
C LEU A 136 5.96 1.57 1.40
N VAL A 137 6.63 1.78 0.26
CA VAL A 137 6.39 1.00 -0.97
C VAL A 137 6.59 -0.49 -0.67
N SER A 138 7.64 -0.84 0.07
CA SER A 138 7.91 -2.22 0.46
C SER A 138 6.83 -2.81 1.37
N GLN A 139 6.35 -2.04 2.36
CA GLN A 139 5.25 -2.48 3.23
C GLN A 139 3.93 -2.63 2.49
N ALA A 140 3.59 -1.67 1.63
CA ALA A 140 2.37 -1.70 0.82
C ALA A 140 2.39 -2.88 -0.16
N LYS A 141 3.56 -3.16 -0.75
CA LYS A 141 3.78 -4.33 -1.60
C LYS A 141 3.55 -5.63 -0.83
N LEU A 142 4.20 -5.80 0.31
CA LEU A 142 4.01 -7.01 1.14
C LEU A 142 2.54 -7.23 1.52
N LYS A 143 1.82 -6.15 1.86
CA LYS A 143 0.40 -6.21 2.16
C LYS A 143 -0.43 -6.64 0.95
N LYS A 144 -0.14 -6.10 -0.24
CA LYS A 144 -0.77 -6.51 -1.51
C LYS A 144 -0.53 -8.00 -1.77
N ASP A 145 0.73 -8.44 -1.73
CA ASP A 145 1.13 -9.82 -2.04
C ASP A 145 0.45 -10.84 -1.09
N ASN A 146 0.35 -10.51 0.21
CA ASN A 146 -0.37 -11.35 1.18
C ASN A 146 -1.88 -11.43 0.88
N LEU A 147 -2.49 -10.32 0.44
CA LEU A 147 -3.92 -10.31 0.07
C LEU A 147 -4.17 -11.02 -1.26
N GLU A 148 -3.19 -11.01 -2.17
CA GLU A 148 -3.24 -11.78 -3.42
C GLU A 148 -3.26 -13.29 -3.14
N LEU A 149 -2.37 -13.73 -2.26
CA LEU A 149 -2.35 -15.12 -1.79
C LEU A 149 -3.67 -15.49 -1.11
N LEU A 150 -4.17 -14.63 -0.22
CA LEU A 150 -5.46 -14.84 0.44
C LEU A 150 -6.60 -14.91 -0.58
N MET A 151 -6.60 -14.05 -1.60
CA MET A 151 -7.60 -14.10 -2.67
C MET A 151 -7.59 -15.45 -3.37
N SER A 152 -6.41 -15.98 -3.74
CA SER A 152 -6.30 -17.32 -4.35
C SER A 152 -6.88 -18.42 -3.47
N ILE A 153 -6.66 -18.35 -2.15
CA ILE A 153 -7.22 -19.32 -1.19
C ILE A 153 -8.76 -19.20 -1.13
N VAL A 154 -9.27 -17.97 -1.09
CA VAL A 154 -10.71 -17.71 -1.01
C VAL A 154 -11.44 -18.13 -2.29
N LYS A 155 -10.80 -18.01 -3.46
CA LYS A 155 -11.34 -18.55 -4.72
C LYS A 155 -11.53 -20.07 -4.65
N ASN A 156 -10.53 -20.79 -4.15
CA ASN A 156 -10.62 -22.25 -3.99
C ASN A 156 -11.71 -22.62 -2.97
N LEU A 157 -11.77 -21.91 -1.85
CA LEU A 157 -12.82 -22.10 -0.84
C LEU A 157 -14.22 -21.90 -1.43
N MET A 158 -14.43 -20.84 -2.21
CA MET A 158 -15.71 -20.52 -2.83
C MET A 158 -16.12 -21.59 -3.86
N THR A 159 -15.16 -22.10 -4.63
CA THR A 159 -15.37 -23.18 -5.60
C THR A 159 -15.81 -24.47 -4.88
N SER A 160 -15.08 -24.90 -3.85
CA SER A 160 -15.47 -26.08 -3.06
C SER A 160 -16.80 -25.90 -2.34
N ALA A 161 -17.10 -24.69 -1.84
CA ALA A 161 -18.38 -24.38 -1.21
C ALA A 161 -19.54 -24.45 -2.23
N ALA A 162 -19.33 -23.96 -3.45
CA ALA A 162 -20.31 -24.03 -4.53
C ALA A 162 -20.60 -25.47 -4.94
N GLU A 163 -19.57 -26.30 -5.09
CA GLU A 163 -19.68 -27.73 -5.39
C GLU A 163 -20.43 -28.49 -4.29
N ALA A 164 -20.07 -28.25 -3.02
CA ALA A 164 -20.73 -28.87 -1.88
C ALA A 164 -22.22 -28.48 -1.79
N ALA A 165 -22.55 -27.20 -2.05
CA ALA A 165 -23.93 -26.74 -2.09
C ALA A 165 -24.72 -27.40 -3.21
N TYR A 166 -24.13 -27.51 -4.41
CA TYR A 166 -24.75 -28.20 -5.54
C TYR A 166 -25.05 -29.67 -5.22
N LEU A 167 -24.07 -30.41 -4.70
CA LEU A 167 -24.22 -31.82 -4.33
C LEU A 167 -25.21 -32.07 -3.18
N SER A 168 -25.38 -31.11 -2.27
CA SER A 168 -26.35 -31.19 -1.17
C SER A 168 -27.79 -30.79 -1.54
N GLY A 169 -28.08 -30.53 -2.82
CA GLY A 169 -29.41 -30.10 -3.27
C GLY A 169 -29.72 -28.62 -3.04
N ALA A 170 -28.69 -27.79 -2.81
CA ALA A 170 -28.76 -26.32 -2.81
C ALA A 170 -28.18 -25.74 -4.11
N GLU A 171 -28.65 -26.24 -5.25
CA GLU A 171 -28.14 -25.90 -6.59
C GLU A 171 -28.10 -24.40 -6.85
N TYR A 172 -29.17 -23.67 -6.50
CA TYR A 172 -29.23 -22.22 -6.68
C TYR A 172 -28.12 -21.49 -5.91
N ALA A 173 -27.80 -21.93 -4.69
CA ALA A 173 -26.72 -21.35 -3.91
C ALA A 173 -25.36 -21.63 -4.56
N GLY A 174 -25.15 -22.83 -5.10
CA GLY A 174 -23.95 -23.18 -5.86
C GLY A 174 -23.77 -22.35 -7.14
N ILE A 175 -24.83 -22.18 -7.93
CA ILE A 175 -24.81 -21.36 -9.15
C ILE A 175 -24.52 -19.90 -8.82
N SER A 176 -25.24 -19.33 -7.84
CA SER A 176 -25.03 -17.94 -7.42
C SER A 176 -23.62 -17.71 -6.85
N ALA A 177 -23.05 -18.72 -6.17
CA ALA A 177 -21.67 -18.66 -5.70
C ALA A 177 -20.67 -18.54 -6.87
N GLY A 178 -20.86 -19.31 -7.94
CA GLY A 178 -20.05 -19.21 -9.15
C GLY A 178 -20.12 -17.83 -9.80
N GLU A 179 -21.32 -17.24 -9.88
CA GLU A 179 -21.50 -15.88 -10.42
C GLU A 179 -20.79 -14.81 -9.55
N ARG A 180 -20.89 -14.92 -8.22
CA ARG A 180 -20.20 -14.02 -7.28
C ARG A 180 -18.68 -14.11 -7.44
N LEU A 181 -18.16 -15.33 -7.57
CA LEU A 181 -16.74 -15.57 -7.83
C LEU A 181 -16.30 -14.92 -9.14
N HIS A 182 -17.00 -15.22 -10.24
CA HIS A 182 -16.68 -14.67 -11.56
C HIS A 182 -16.73 -13.14 -11.58
N SER A 183 -17.70 -12.53 -10.89
CA SER A 183 -17.78 -11.08 -10.75
C SER A 183 -16.57 -10.50 -10.00
N ALA A 184 -16.17 -11.11 -8.88
CA ALA A 184 -15.00 -10.70 -8.12
C ALA A 184 -13.70 -10.80 -8.94
N GLU A 185 -13.56 -11.83 -9.76
CA GLU A 185 -12.40 -11.99 -10.64
C GLU A 185 -12.29 -10.90 -11.69
N ARG A 186 -13.42 -10.51 -12.31
CA ARG A 186 -13.44 -9.38 -13.25
C ARG A 186 -13.04 -8.08 -12.57
N HIS A 187 -13.48 -7.87 -11.32
CA HIS A 187 -13.07 -6.69 -10.54
C HIS A 187 -11.56 -6.67 -10.25
N VAL A 188 -10.95 -7.82 -9.97
CA VAL A 188 -9.49 -7.90 -9.75
C VAL A 188 -8.72 -7.76 -11.07
N ALA A 189 -9.18 -8.37 -12.16
CA ALA A 189 -8.51 -8.30 -13.46
C ALA A 189 -8.49 -6.87 -14.06
N ALA A 190 -9.53 -6.08 -13.78
CA ALA A 190 -9.59 -4.67 -14.16
C ALA A 190 -8.49 -3.80 -13.51
N MET A 191 -7.81 -4.30 -12.49
CA MET A 191 -6.81 -3.53 -11.75
C MET A 191 -5.39 -3.58 -12.34
N SER A 192 -5.19 -4.22 -13.49
CA SER A 192 -3.92 -4.20 -14.25
C SER A 192 -3.34 -2.80 -14.51
N GLU A 193 -4.15 -1.74 -14.39
CA GLU A 193 -3.69 -0.34 -14.42
C GLU A 193 -2.61 -0.02 -13.35
N SER A 194 -2.58 -0.74 -12.23
CA SER A 194 -1.50 -0.58 -11.23
C SER A 194 -0.12 -1.00 -11.75
N GLU A 195 -0.08 -1.91 -12.72
CA GLU A 195 1.16 -2.35 -13.37
C GLU A 195 1.73 -1.26 -14.28
N ALA A 196 0.87 -0.47 -14.93
CA ALA A 196 1.30 0.69 -15.72
C ALA A 196 1.98 1.76 -14.85
N ALA A 197 1.43 2.03 -13.66
CA ALA A 197 2.06 2.94 -12.68
C ALA A 197 3.42 2.42 -12.22
N ARG A 198 3.57 1.10 -12.08
CA ARG A 198 4.85 0.46 -11.74
C ARG A 198 5.88 0.58 -12.85
N ALA A 199 5.49 0.33 -14.11
CA ALA A 199 6.36 0.50 -15.26
C ALA A 199 6.89 1.94 -15.35
N LYS A 200 6.03 2.92 -15.09
CA LYS A 200 6.42 4.34 -15.07
C LYS A 200 7.43 4.67 -13.96
N LEU A 201 7.28 4.10 -12.76
CA LEU A 201 8.29 4.28 -11.70
C LEU A 201 9.64 3.70 -12.13
N GLN A 202 9.66 2.49 -12.72
CA GLN A 202 10.90 1.87 -13.18
C GLN A 202 11.62 2.73 -14.22
N GLU A 203 10.88 3.34 -15.15
CA GLU A 203 11.45 4.27 -16.12
C GLU A 203 12.10 5.49 -15.44
N ILE A 204 11.45 6.06 -14.42
CA ILE A 204 11.96 7.21 -13.66
C ILE A 204 13.21 6.82 -12.86
N GLU A 205 13.24 5.64 -12.23
CA GLU A 205 14.41 5.14 -11.51
C GLU A 205 15.61 4.97 -12.44
N VAL A 206 15.42 4.35 -13.61
CA VAL A 206 16.48 4.21 -14.62
C VAL A 206 17.00 5.58 -15.05
N ARG A 207 16.10 6.51 -15.38
CA ARG A 207 16.47 7.88 -15.76
C ARG A 207 17.25 8.60 -14.67
N SER A 208 16.90 8.38 -13.40
CA SER A 208 17.59 9.02 -12.27
C SER A 208 19.05 8.60 -12.16
N ILE A 209 19.33 7.32 -12.38
CA ILE A 209 20.70 6.78 -12.40
C ILE A 209 21.52 7.49 -13.49
N ASP A 210 21.00 7.58 -14.72
CA ASP A 210 21.71 8.21 -15.83
C ASP A 210 22.05 9.68 -15.57
N VAL A 211 21.12 10.44 -14.96
CA VAL A 211 21.33 11.85 -14.63
C VAL A 211 22.34 12.01 -13.50
N GLU A 212 22.28 11.15 -12.48
CA GLU A 212 23.22 11.17 -11.36
C GLU A 212 24.64 10.82 -11.80
N THR A 213 24.81 9.83 -12.69
CA THR A 213 26.11 9.49 -13.28
C THR A 213 26.69 10.69 -14.04
N LYS A 214 25.91 11.33 -14.91
CA LYS A 214 26.35 12.53 -15.65
C LYS A 214 26.70 13.69 -14.71
N HIS A 215 25.95 13.87 -13.62
CA HIS A 215 26.23 14.93 -12.67
C HIS A 215 27.49 14.66 -11.84
N ALA A 216 27.73 13.41 -11.44
CA ALA A 216 28.96 12.99 -10.78
C ALA A 216 30.18 13.23 -11.68
N GLU A 217 30.13 12.82 -12.94
CA GLU A 217 31.17 13.08 -13.93
C GLU A 217 31.45 14.59 -14.10
N ASN A 218 30.39 15.41 -14.14
CA ASN A 218 30.52 16.87 -14.23
C ASN A 218 31.15 17.49 -12.97
N LYS A 219 30.79 17.01 -11.76
CA LYS A 219 31.42 17.44 -10.51
C LYS A 219 32.90 17.09 -10.49
N GLU A 220 33.29 15.90 -10.93
CA GLU A 220 34.70 15.49 -11.02
C GLU A 220 35.48 16.34 -12.03
N ARG A 221 34.91 16.63 -13.21
CA ARG A 221 35.52 17.53 -14.21
C ARG A 221 35.74 18.94 -13.65
N GLN A 222 34.77 19.46 -12.90
CA GLN A 222 34.90 20.78 -12.27
C GLN A 222 35.97 20.78 -11.16
N LYS A 223 36.09 19.70 -10.38
CA LYS A 223 37.12 19.57 -9.35
C LYS A 223 38.52 19.51 -9.95
N LYS A 224 38.73 18.70 -10.99
CA LYS A 224 40.00 18.61 -11.73
C LYS A 224 40.40 19.95 -12.38
N LYS A 225 39.42 20.71 -12.89
CA LYS A 225 39.69 22.04 -13.47
C LYS A 225 40.14 23.05 -12.40
N LYS A 226 39.51 23.04 -11.22
CA LYS A 226 39.90 23.89 -10.08
C LYS A 226 41.28 23.55 -9.52
N GLU A 227 41.64 22.26 -9.47
CA GLU A 227 42.99 21.82 -9.06
C GLU A 227 44.06 22.29 -10.06
N ASN A 228 43.84 22.12 -11.36
CA ASN A 228 44.76 22.57 -12.40
C ASN A 228 44.94 24.11 -12.43
N ASP A 229 43.87 24.87 -12.19
CA ASP A 229 43.94 26.35 -12.14
C ASP A 229 44.69 26.84 -10.88
N SER A 230 44.67 26.07 -9.77
CA SER A 230 45.38 26.41 -8.53
C SER A 230 46.88 26.10 -8.56
N GLU A 231 47.31 25.09 -9.32
CA GLU A 231 48.73 24.78 -9.52
C GLU A 231 49.42 25.79 -10.45
N HIS A 232 48.69 26.39 -11.41
CA HIS A 232 49.25 27.40 -12.31
C HIS A 232 49.51 28.76 -11.61
N ALA A 233 48.67 29.16 -10.64
CA ALA A 233 48.86 30.40 -9.88
C ALA A 233 50.03 30.35 -8.87
N GLY A 234 50.50 29.17 -8.48
CA GLY A 234 51.62 28.99 -7.56
C GLY A 234 53.01 29.13 -8.19
N SER A 235 53.12 29.15 -9.52
CA SER A 235 54.41 29.15 -10.23
C SER A 235 54.95 30.56 -10.56
N ASP A 236 54.12 31.61 -10.54
CA ASP A 236 54.54 32.96 -10.97
C ASP A 236 55.14 33.85 -9.86
N SER A 237 55.14 33.41 -8.58
CA SER A 237 55.64 34.22 -7.46
C SER A 237 57.10 33.97 -7.07
N LYS A 238 57.85 33.16 -7.82
CA LYS A 238 59.20 32.70 -7.42
C LYS A 238 60.31 33.11 -8.39
N THR A 239 60.33 34.38 -8.83
CA THR A 239 61.42 34.86 -9.69
C THR A 239 61.77 36.34 -9.56
N VAL A 240 61.82 36.95 -8.37
CA VAL A 240 62.56 38.21 -8.17
C VAL A 240 63.12 38.32 -6.75
N HIS A 241 64.34 37.82 -6.52
CA HIS A 241 65.39 38.48 -5.72
C HIS A 241 66.55 37.52 -5.44
N SER A 242 67.51 37.48 -6.36
CA SER A 242 68.85 36.99 -6.06
C SER A 242 69.85 37.63 -7.03
N GLU A 243 70.19 38.90 -6.81
CA GLU A 243 71.40 39.51 -7.37
C GLU A 243 71.67 40.88 -6.73
N SER A 244 72.59 40.92 -5.76
CA SER A 244 73.68 41.91 -5.67
C SER A 244 74.44 41.78 -4.34
N GLU A 245 75.34 40.80 -4.27
CA GLU A 245 76.53 40.90 -3.41
C GLU A 245 77.76 40.55 -4.26
N LYS A 246 78.54 41.60 -4.58
CA LYS A 246 79.93 41.67 -5.08
C LYS A 246 80.08 43.13 -5.54
N GLY A 247 80.98 43.97 -5.07
CA GLY A 247 82.12 43.92 -4.16
C GLY A 247 82.74 45.33 -4.21
N THR A 248 83.55 45.63 -3.21
CA THR A 248 84.58 46.71 -3.12
C THR A 248 84.90 47.51 -4.37
#